data_AF-A0A8C1P0Y7-F1
#
_entry.id   AF-A0A8C1P0Y7-F1
#
_cell.length_a   1.000
_cell.length_b   1.000
_cell.length_c   1.000
_cell.angle_alpha   90.00
_cell.angle_beta   90.00
_cell.angle_gamma   90.00
#
_symmetry.space_group_name_H-M   'P 1'
#
loop_
_entity.id
_entity.type
_entity.pdbx_description
1 polymer ?
#
loop_
_entity_poly.entity_id
_entity_poly.type
_entity_poly.pdbx_seq_one_letter_code
_entity_poly.pdbx_strand_id
1 'polypeptide(L)'
;MEYAKTLVPTSLMRSVSSVQTSLAQRMLPPPQPRPYKVCTQNRRRRKGFTATSLADLMEQVASCFLITCQFLTLVLEDDGTVVDSEAFFQTLPTNTAFMVLEKGEAWTPNKLVLPSFRQPRRIGIAKLSFDLYKLNPKDFLGCFTVKATLCEIYTLSYDIKCTRAKYFLKSLLWCFMYMAKLAGQVLLCGSTYVLRCIWDEES
;
A
#
# COMPACT_ATOMS: atom_id res chain seq x y z
N MET A 1 54.39 33.03 45.62
CA MET A 1 52.97 33.34 45.86
C MET A 1 52.14 32.26 45.20
N GLU A 2 51.13 31.86 45.94
CA GLU A 2 50.21 30.76 45.70
C GLU A 2 48.91 31.33 45.09
N TYR A 3 48.08 30.45 44.49
CA TYR A 3 46.71 30.67 43.97
C TYR A 3 46.57 31.46 42.63
N ALA A 4 45.77 31.05 41.63
CA ALA A 4 44.53 30.27 41.66
C ALA A 4 44.29 29.40 40.39
N LYS A 5 43.43 28.39 40.58
CA LYS A 5 42.94 27.35 39.66
C LYS A 5 41.75 27.85 38.82
N THR A 6 41.57 27.35 37.60
CA THR A 6 40.29 26.87 37.02
C THR A 6 40.54 26.18 35.66
N LEU A 7 40.57 24.83 35.59
CA LEU A 7 39.47 23.90 35.26
C LEU A 7 39.10 23.84 33.75
N VAL A 8 39.53 22.76 33.07
CA VAL A 8 38.75 21.80 32.23
C VAL A 8 39.71 20.93 31.38
N PRO A 9 39.70 19.59 31.56
CA PRO A 9 40.01 18.67 30.46
C PRO A 9 38.86 17.66 30.28
N THR A 10 38.19 17.71 29.15
CA THR A 10 37.23 16.69 28.67
C THR A 10 37.45 16.59 27.16
N SER A 11 37.63 15.44 26.50
CA SER A 11 37.32 14.07 26.85
C SER A 11 38.20 13.11 26.02
N LEU A 12 38.67 12.08 26.70
CA LEU A 12 39.34 10.85 26.24
C LEU A 12 39.03 10.42 24.79
N MET A 13 40.06 10.42 23.93
CA MET A 13 40.10 9.58 22.73
C MET A 13 40.07 8.11 23.18
N ARG A 14 38.88 7.49 23.13
CA ARG A 14 38.75 6.04 23.27
C ARG A 14 39.11 5.40 21.93
N SER A 15 40.42 5.16 21.75
CA SER A 15 40.94 4.24 20.74
C SER A 15 40.46 2.83 21.07
N VAL A 16 39.67 2.23 20.18
CA VAL A 16 39.27 0.82 20.25
C VAL A 16 39.96 0.11 19.10
N SER A 17 41.14 -0.45 19.37
CA SER A 17 41.77 -1.44 18.51
C SER A 17 41.10 -2.78 18.76
N SER A 18 40.05 -3.12 17.99
CA SER A 18 39.57 -4.51 17.96
C SER A 18 40.39 -5.28 16.93
N VAL A 19 41.48 -5.89 17.39
CA VAL A 19 42.15 -6.97 16.66
C VAL A 19 41.25 -8.19 16.75
N GLN A 20 40.45 -8.45 15.72
CA GLN A 20 39.77 -9.73 15.56
C GLN A 20 40.58 -10.59 14.60
N THR A 21 41.53 -11.34 15.16
CA THR A 21 42.04 -12.56 14.54
C THR A 21 41.11 -13.70 14.92
N SER A 22 40.18 -14.05 14.04
CA SER A 22 39.50 -15.34 14.10
C SER A 22 39.30 -15.87 12.69
N LEU A 23 40.13 -16.84 12.33
CA LEU A 23 39.92 -17.80 11.25
C LEU A 23 38.61 -18.56 11.54
N ALA A 24 37.48 -17.99 11.12
CA ALA A 24 36.24 -18.73 11.04
C ALA A 24 36.19 -19.37 9.65
N GLN A 25 36.41 -20.68 9.61
CA GLN A 25 36.10 -21.49 8.44
C GLN A 25 34.68 -21.15 7.98
N ARG A 26 34.54 -20.95 6.66
CA ARG A 26 33.28 -20.71 5.95
C ARG A 26 32.29 -21.84 6.25
N MET A 27 31.53 -21.72 7.34
CA MET A 27 30.31 -22.47 7.56
C MET A 27 29.19 -21.55 7.09
N LEU A 28 28.65 -21.82 5.89
CA LEU A 28 27.42 -21.19 5.44
C LEU A 28 26.38 -21.30 6.57
N PRO A 29 25.70 -20.20 6.95
CA PRO A 29 24.65 -20.29 7.95
C PRO A 29 23.62 -21.35 7.52
N PRO A 30 23.08 -22.15 8.45
CA PRO A 30 22.08 -23.16 8.12
C PRO A 30 20.92 -22.49 7.36
N PRO A 31 20.34 -23.17 6.36
CA PRO A 31 19.28 -22.60 5.53
C PRO A 31 18.10 -22.21 6.42
N GLN A 32 17.93 -20.90 6.61
CA GLN A 32 16.81 -20.37 7.38
C GLN A 32 15.51 -20.53 6.60
N PRO A 33 14.37 -20.83 7.25
CA PRO A 33 13.08 -20.86 6.58
C PRO A 33 12.77 -19.53 5.92
N ARG A 34 12.57 -19.53 4.60
CA ARG A 34 12.26 -18.32 3.82
C ARG A 34 10.79 -18.34 3.40
N PRO A 35 10.10 -17.19 3.45
CA PRO A 35 8.75 -17.08 2.93
C PRO A 35 8.75 -16.99 1.39
N TYR A 36 7.88 -17.77 0.78
CA TYR A 36 7.64 -17.85 -0.65
C TYR A 36 6.15 -17.69 -0.94
N LYS A 37 5.80 -17.16 -2.11
CA LYS A 37 4.41 -17.04 -2.56
C LYS A 37 4.18 -18.02 -3.69
N VAL A 38 3.15 -18.83 -3.61
CA VAL A 38 2.80 -19.80 -4.65
C VAL A 38 1.37 -19.54 -5.12
N CYS A 39 1.15 -19.52 -6.42
CA CYS A 39 -0.17 -19.33 -7.03
C CYS A 39 -0.53 -20.48 -7.98
N THR A 40 -1.82 -20.68 -8.22
CA THR A 40 -2.30 -21.62 -9.26
C THR A 40 -2.14 -21.02 -10.66
N GLN A 41 -2.19 -21.86 -11.69
CA GLN A 41 -2.13 -21.44 -13.10
C GLN A 41 -3.07 -20.25 -13.42
N ASN A 42 -4.30 -20.29 -12.90
CA ASN A 42 -5.31 -19.25 -13.11
C ASN A 42 -5.08 -17.96 -12.28
N ARG A 43 -4.02 -17.91 -11.45
CA ARG A 43 -3.67 -16.80 -10.53
C ARG A 43 -4.79 -16.38 -9.56
N ARG A 44 -5.86 -17.18 -9.45
CA ARG A 44 -7.02 -16.92 -8.58
C ARG A 44 -6.75 -17.27 -7.12
N ARG A 45 -5.95 -18.31 -6.88
CA ARG A 45 -5.54 -18.73 -5.54
C ARG A 45 -4.05 -18.45 -5.38
N ARG A 46 -3.70 -17.71 -4.33
CA ARG A 46 -2.32 -17.43 -3.93
C ARG A 46 -2.16 -17.71 -2.45
N LYS A 47 -1.11 -18.44 -2.08
CA LYS A 47 -0.81 -18.77 -0.70
C LYS A 47 0.67 -18.60 -0.41
N GLY A 48 0.97 -18.20 0.82
CA GLY A 48 2.33 -18.10 1.32
C GLY A 48 2.77 -19.42 1.93
N PHE A 49 4.00 -19.82 1.67
CA PHE A 49 4.65 -21.00 2.22
C PHE A 49 5.98 -20.59 2.84
N THR A 50 6.40 -21.28 3.88
CA THR A 50 7.72 -21.09 4.49
C THR A 50 8.48 -22.38 4.33
N ALA A 51 9.57 -22.34 3.56
CA ALA A 51 10.34 -23.53 3.26
C ALA A 51 11.84 -23.26 3.38
N THR A 52 12.59 -24.32 3.68
CA THR A 52 14.07 -24.29 3.73
C THR A 52 14.70 -24.84 2.46
N SER A 53 14.01 -25.78 1.79
CA SER A 53 14.43 -26.46 0.57
C SER A 53 13.29 -26.53 -0.45
N LEU A 54 13.62 -26.85 -1.70
CA LEU A 54 12.66 -27.05 -2.77
C LEU A 54 11.74 -28.25 -2.48
N ALA A 55 12.28 -29.35 -1.95
CA ALA A 55 11.51 -30.54 -1.61
C ALA A 55 10.44 -30.25 -0.53
N ASP A 56 10.83 -29.53 0.52
CA ASP A 56 9.94 -29.07 1.59
C ASP A 56 8.82 -28.16 1.03
N LEU A 57 9.17 -27.23 0.13
CA LEU A 57 8.19 -26.40 -0.55
C LEU A 57 7.21 -27.25 -1.39
N MET A 58 7.71 -28.21 -2.18
CA MET A 58 6.88 -29.06 -3.03
C MET A 58 5.91 -29.92 -2.23
N GLU A 59 6.32 -30.46 -1.08
CA GLU A 59 5.44 -31.25 -0.21
C GLU A 59 4.34 -30.38 0.44
N GLN A 60 4.69 -29.19 0.92
CA GLN A 60 3.71 -28.24 1.46
C GLN A 60 2.73 -27.75 0.39
N VAL A 61 3.20 -27.51 -0.83
CA VAL A 61 2.35 -27.10 -1.95
C VAL A 61 1.45 -28.25 -2.37
N ALA A 62 1.97 -29.47 -2.53
CA ALA A 62 1.20 -30.67 -2.89
C ALA A 62 0.06 -30.92 -1.89
N SER A 63 0.35 -30.91 -0.59
CA SER A 63 -0.65 -31.08 0.47
C SER A 63 -1.68 -29.94 0.48
N CYS A 64 -1.27 -28.70 0.24
CA CYS A 64 -2.17 -27.56 0.28
C CYS A 64 -3.09 -27.46 -0.95
N PHE A 65 -2.59 -27.80 -2.13
CA PHE A 65 -3.37 -27.75 -3.37
C PHE A 65 -4.07 -29.08 -3.68
N LEU A 66 -3.87 -30.11 -2.85
CA LEU A 66 -4.41 -31.48 -3.02
C LEU A 66 -3.95 -32.14 -4.33
N ILE A 67 -2.72 -31.85 -4.74
CA ILE A 67 -2.09 -32.34 -5.97
C ILE A 67 -1.07 -33.41 -5.60
N THR A 68 -1.01 -34.51 -6.36
CA THR A 68 0.06 -35.49 -6.18
C THR A 68 1.40 -34.88 -6.58
N CYS A 69 2.41 -34.99 -5.72
CA CYS A 69 3.75 -34.40 -5.94
C CYS A 69 4.37 -34.79 -7.30
N GLN A 70 4.08 -36.00 -7.81
CA GLN A 70 4.56 -36.48 -9.12
C GLN A 70 4.01 -35.72 -10.33
N PHE A 71 2.89 -35.01 -10.18
CA PHE A 71 2.25 -34.24 -11.26
C PHE A 71 2.43 -32.73 -11.09
N LEU A 72 3.29 -32.32 -10.15
CA LEU A 72 3.49 -30.93 -9.76
C LEU A 72 4.76 -30.39 -10.42
N THR A 73 4.60 -29.40 -11.29
CA THR A 73 5.71 -28.63 -11.83
C THR A 73 5.72 -27.24 -11.20
N LEU A 74 6.84 -26.88 -10.57
CA LEU A 74 7.03 -25.55 -9.99
C LEU A 74 7.73 -24.66 -11.02
N VAL A 75 7.12 -23.52 -11.34
CA VAL A 75 7.70 -22.52 -12.24
C VAL A 75 7.72 -21.15 -11.58
N LEU A 76 8.55 -20.24 -12.07
CA LEU A 76 8.50 -18.84 -11.68
C LEU A 76 7.23 -18.18 -12.23
N GLU A 77 6.54 -17.39 -11.39
CA GLU A 77 5.30 -16.71 -11.80
C GLU A 77 5.54 -15.70 -12.94
N ASP A 78 6.74 -15.10 -12.97
CA ASP A 78 7.11 -13.96 -13.82
C ASP A 78 7.47 -14.33 -15.27
N ASP A 79 8.29 -15.37 -15.47
CA ASP A 79 8.83 -15.76 -16.78
C ASP A 79 8.52 -17.21 -17.17
N GLY A 80 7.97 -18.00 -16.25
CA GLY A 80 7.65 -19.40 -16.48
C GLY A 80 8.86 -20.33 -16.44
N THR A 81 10.03 -19.87 -15.97
CA THR A 81 11.22 -20.72 -15.83
C THR A 81 10.93 -21.85 -14.83
N VAL A 82 11.22 -23.09 -15.22
CA VAL A 82 11.04 -24.27 -14.37
C VAL A 82 12.07 -24.28 -13.26
N VAL A 83 11.63 -24.55 -12.04
CA VAL A 83 12.47 -24.64 -10.83
C VAL A 83 12.58 -26.10 -10.44
N ASP A 84 13.60 -26.78 -10.94
CA ASP A 84 13.90 -28.19 -10.69
C ASP A 84 15.17 -28.42 -9.84
N SER A 85 16.03 -27.40 -9.76
CA SER A 85 17.31 -27.45 -9.04
C SER A 85 17.26 -26.70 -7.71
N GLU A 86 17.72 -27.36 -6.64
CA GLU A 86 17.90 -26.75 -5.32
C GLU A 86 18.88 -25.56 -5.38
N ALA A 87 19.94 -25.66 -6.18
CA ALA A 87 20.91 -24.57 -6.33
C ALA A 87 20.26 -23.33 -6.94
N PHE A 88 19.38 -23.51 -7.94
CA PHE A 88 18.61 -22.42 -8.52
C PHE A 88 17.65 -21.83 -7.47
N PHE A 89 16.91 -22.67 -6.75
CA PHE A 89 16.00 -22.25 -5.69
C PHE A 89 16.67 -21.36 -4.62
N GLN A 90 17.87 -21.73 -4.18
CA GLN A 90 18.61 -20.99 -3.14
C GLN A 90 19.15 -19.63 -3.63
N THR A 91 19.39 -19.48 -4.93
CA THR A 91 19.85 -18.21 -5.55
C THR A 91 18.74 -17.17 -5.67
N LEU A 92 17.47 -17.60 -5.62
CA LEU A 92 16.33 -16.72 -5.78
C LEU A 92 16.15 -15.79 -4.56
N PRO A 93 15.72 -14.54 -4.77
CA PRO A 93 15.53 -13.58 -3.70
C PRO A 93 14.39 -13.97 -2.75
N THR A 94 14.45 -13.47 -1.52
CA THR A 94 13.37 -13.63 -0.53
C THR A 94 12.07 -13.00 -1.04
N ASN A 95 10.94 -13.71 -0.95
CA ASN A 95 9.63 -13.38 -1.55
C ASN A 95 9.49 -13.61 -3.06
N THR A 96 10.30 -14.48 -3.66
CA THR A 96 10.06 -14.94 -5.03
C THR A 96 8.68 -15.60 -5.14
N ALA A 97 8.00 -15.29 -6.23
CA ALA A 97 6.68 -15.81 -6.52
C ALA A 97 6.76 -16.97 -7.51
N PHE A 98 6.19 -18.10 -7.11
CA PHE A 98 6.11 -19.31 -7.90
C PHE A 98 4.67 -19.54 -8.36
N MET A 99 4.55 -20.34 -9.41
CA MET A 99 3.31 -20.87 -9.92
C MET A 99 3.41 -22.40 -9.91
N VAL A 100 2.35 -23.04 -9.41
CA VAL A 100 2.19 -24.49 -9.50
C VAL A 100 1.40 -24.82 -10.76
N LEU A 101 1.91 -25.79 -11.51
CA LEU A 101 1.28 -26.35 -12.70
C LEU A 101 1.04 -27.85 -12.51
N GLU A 102 -0.15 -28.30 -12.88
CA GLU A 102 -0.49 -29.72 -12.96
C GLU A 102 -0.07 -30.35 -14.29
N LYS A 103 -0.13 -31.68 -14.38
CA LYS A 103 0.18 -32.43 -15.61
C LYS A 103 -0.74 -31.97 -16.76
N GLY A 104 -0.15 -31.32 -17.76
CA GLY A 104 -0.86 -30.81 -18.94
C GLY A 104 -1.18 -29.32 -18.88
N GLU A 105 -0.90 -28.66 -17.75
CA GLU A 105 -0.98 -27.21 -17.64
C GLU A 105 0.32 -26.56 -18.12
N ALA A 106 0.20 -25.50 -18.92
CA ALA A 106 1.33 -24.68 -19.33
C ALA A 106 1.31 -23.35 -18.57
N TRP A 107 2.50 -22.80 -18.31
CA TRP A 107 2.61 -21.43 -17.83
C TRP A 107 2.02 -20.47 -18.87
N THR A 108 1.24 -19.49 -18.40
CA THR A 108 0.66 -18.45 -19.27
C THR A 108 1.19 -17.08 -18.86
N PRO A 109 1.66 -16.25 -19.81
CA PRO A 109 2.10 -14.90 -19.50
C PRO A 109 0.93 -14.06 -18.99
N ASN A 110 1.20 -13.23 -17.99
CA ASN A 110 0.19 -12.37 -17.41
C ASN A 110 -0.14 -11.24 -18.40
N LYS A 111 -1.28 -11.32 -19.10
CA LYS A 111 -1.72 -10.33 -20.10
C LYS A 111 -1.90 -8.90 -19.54
N LEU A 112 -1.91 -8.74 -18.22
CA LEU A 112 -2.07 -7.44 -17.54
C LEU A 112 -0.77 -6.87 -16.98
N VAL A 113 0.37 -7.57 -17.14
CA VAL A 113 1.66 -7.15 -16.62
C VAL A 113 2.62 -7.06 -17.80
N LEU A 114 2.76 -5.84 -18.31
CA LEU A 114 3.92 -5.41 -19.10
C LEU A 114 5.20 -5.89 -18.41
N PRO A 115 6.26 -6.33 -19.13
CA PRO A 115 7.48 -6.86 -18.51
C PRO A 115 8.22 -5.75 -17.75
N SER A 116 7.79 -5.46 -16.52
CA SER A 116 8.49 -4.53 -15.64
C SER A 116 9.49 -5.32 -14.82
N PHE A 117 10.72 -5.38 -15.32
CA PHE A 117 11.88 -5.44 -14.43
C PHE A 117 11.68 -4.37 -13.36
N ARG A 118 11.58 -4.81 -12.10
CA ARG A 118 11.56 -4.00 -10.86
C ARG A 118 10.32 -3.11 -10.68
N GLN A 119 9.42 -3.55 -9.82
CA GLN A 119 9.33 -3.04 -8.44
C GLN A 119 8.15 -3.70 -7.69
N PRO A 120 8.23 -3.84 -6.35
CA PRO A 120 7.10 -4.30 -5.57
C PRO A 120 5.96 -3.30 -5.76
N ARG A 121 4.81 -3.75 -6.29
CA ARG A 121 3.55 -3.01 -6.26
C ARG A 121 3.17 -2.74 -4.80
N ARG A 122 3.78 -1.72 -4.19
CA ARG A 122 3.24 -1.07 -2.99
C ARG A 122 2.05 -0.27 -3.47
N ILE A 123 0.86 -0.63 -2.99
CA ILE A 123 -0.33 0.20 -3.12
C ILE A 123 -0.01 1.47 -2.34
N GLY A 124 0.49 2.48 -3.05
CA GLY A 124 0.90 3.76 -2.46
C GLY A 124 -0.35 4.51 -2.03
N ILE A 125 -0.39 4.91 -0.76
CA ILE A 125 -1.46 5.76 -0.23
C ILE A 125 -1.39 7.09 -1.00
N ALA A 126 -2.39 7.35 -1.84
CA ALA A 126 -2.49 8.62 -2.55
C ALA A 126 -2.82 9.71 -1.53
N LYS A 127 -1.88 10.63 -1.29
CA LYS A 127 -2.10 11.74 -0.36
C LYS A 127 -2.71 12.90 -1.14
N LEU A 128 -3.99 13.16 -0.88
CA LEU A 128 -4.71 14.33 -1.38
C LEU A 128 -4.74 15.40 -0.28
N SER A 129 -4.33 16.62 -0.60
CA SER A 129 -4.28 17.75 0.34
C SER A 129 -4.93 18.98 -0.27
N PHE A 130 -5.65 19.73 0.57
CA PHE A 130 -6.41 20.91 0.20
C PHE A 130 -5.97 22.05 1.11
N ASP A 131 -5.23 23.00 0.55
CA ASP A 131 -4.71 24.14 1.29
C ASP A 131 -5.52 25.39 0.90
N LEU A 132 -6.22 25.99 1.87
CA LEU A 132 -6.92 27.26 1.68
C LEU A 132 -6.19 28.35 2.45
N TYR A 133 -5.71 29.37 1.74
CA TYR A 133 -4.96 30.46 2.35
C TYR A 133 -5.45 31.82 1.88
N LYS A 134 -5.24 32.82 2.74
CA LYS A 134 -5.69 34.19 2.57
C LYS A 134 -4.52 35.05 2.08
N LEU A 135 -4.52 35.43 0.80
CA LEU A 135 -3.48 36.28 0.21
C LEU A 135 -3.52 37.73 0.71
N ASN A 136 -4.71 38.20 1.12
CA ASN A 136 -4.92 39.56 1.60
C ASN A 136 -5.92 39.56 2.77
N PRO A 137 -5.67 40.25 3.89
CA PRO A 137 -6.57 40.24 5.05
C PRO A 137 -7.99 40.74 4.75
N LYS A 138 -8.18 41.52 3.68
CA LYS A 138 -9.49 42.02 3.22
C LYS A 138 -10.28 41.02 2.35
N ASP A 139 -9.66 39.95 1.83
CA ASP A 139 -10.29 38.99 0.92
C ASP A 139 -10.68 37.68 1.62
N PHE A 140 -11.96 37.30 1.61
CA PHE A 140 -12.46 36.15 2.38
C PHE A 140 -11.93 34.77 1.90
N LEU A 141 -11.54 34.65 0.63
CA LEU A 141 -10.99 33.43 0.00
C LEU A 141 -9.87 33.86 -0.97
N GLY A 142 -8.61 33.58 -0.64
CA GLY A 142 -7.45 34.06 -1.39
C GLY A 142 -7.05 33.14 -2.55
N CYS A 143 -6.75 31.88 -2.27
CA CYS A 143 -6.44 30.83 -3.25
C CYS A 143 -6.73 29.46 -2.62
N PHE A 144 -7.14 28.50 -3.46
CA PHE A 144 -7.37 27.12 -3.08
C PHE A 144 -6.39 26.23 -3.83
N THR A 145 -5.42 25.67 -3.11
CA THR A 145 -4.44 24.76 -3.70
C THR A 145 -4.85 23.32 -3.44
N VAL A 146 -4.90 22.52 -4.51
CA VAL A 146 -5.11 21.07 -4.46
C VAL A 146 -3.78 20.39 -4.77
N LYS A 147 -3.31 19.53 -3.87
CA LYS A 147 -2.09 18.71 -4.07
C LYS A 147 -2.45 17.24 -4.02
N ALA A 148 -2.13 16.51 -5.06
CA ALA A 148 -2.25 15.05 -5.12
C ALA A 148 -0.84 14.45 -5.24
N THR A 149 -0.48 13.60 -4.30
CA THR A 149 0.82 12.91 -4.29
C THR A 149 0.59 11.43 -4.51
N LEU A 150 1.04 10.93 -5.66
CA LEU A 150 0.98 9.52 -6.05
C LEU A 150 2.38 8.90 -5.95
N CYS A 151 2.45 7.79 -5.21
CA CYS A 151 3.63 6.93 -5.16
C CYS A 151 4.94 7.62 -4.75
N GLU A 152 4.92 8.66 -3.92
CA GLU A 152 6.08 9.45 -3.44
C GLU A 152 6.94 10.16 -4.52
N ILE A 153 6.78 9.86 -5.82
CA ILE A 153 7.58 10.44 -6.91
C ILE A 153 6.80 11.40 -7.82
N TYR A 154 5.47 11.38 -7.82
CA TYR A 154 4.65 12.28 -8.64
C TYR A 154 3.73 13.14 -7.77
N THR A 155 4.12 14.40 -7.58
CA THR A 155 3.30 15.43 -6.92
C THR A 155 2.63 16.30 -7.99
N LEU A 156 1.32 16.21 -8.10
CA LEU A 156 0.50 17.12 -8.90
C LEU A 156 -0.07 18.19 -7.99
N SER A 157 0.41 19.42 -8.11
CA SER A 157 -0.10 20.58 -7.38
C SER A 157 -0.79 21.55 -8.34
N TYR A 158 -2.07 21.85 -8.11
CA TYR A 158 -2.83 22.83 -8.88
C TYR A 158 -3.31 23.94 -7.96
N ASP A 159 -3.03 25.19 -8.34
CA ASP A 159 -3.42 26.36 -7.57
C ASP A 159 -4.59 27.08 -8.25
N ILE A 160 -5.77 27.03 -7.62
CA ILE A 160 -6.99 27.65 -8.13
C ILE A 160 -7.13 29.02 -7.47
N LYS A 161 -6.94 30.07 -8.27
CA LYS A 161 -7.13 31.45 -7.83
C LYS A 161 -8.62 31.77 -7.78
N CYS A 162 -9.14 31.84 -6.56
CA CYS A 162 -10.55 32.01 -6.26
C CYS A 162 -10.97 33.49 -6.14
N THR A 163 -10.52 34.35 -7.06
CA THR A 163 -10.84 35.79 -7.05
C THR A 163 -12.35 36.08 -7.13
N ARG A 164 -13.15 35.14 -7.64
CA ARG A 164 -14.62 35.26 -7.75
C ARG A 164 -15.40 34.41 -6.75
N ALA A 165 -14.73 33.67 -5.86
CA ALA A 165 -15.39 32.68 -5.00
C ALA A 165 -16.39 33.31 -4.01
N LYS A 166 -16.22 34.59 -3.64
CA LYS A 166 -17.17 35.33 -2.80
C LYS A 166 -18.58 35.39 -3.41
N TYR A 167 -18.67 35.62 -4.72
CA TYR A 167 -19.96 35.69 -5.42
C TYR A 167 -20.58 34.31 -5.57
N PHE A 168 -19.75 33.30 -5.87
CA PHE A 168 -20.19 31.92 -5.97
C PHE A 168 -20.73 31.40 -4.64
N LEU A 169 -20.00 31.63 -3.54
CA LEU A 169 -20.42 31.21 -2.20
C LEU A 169 -21.71 31.92 -1.76
N LYS A 170 -21.84 33.22 -2.04
CA LYS A 170 -23.07 33.97 -1.77
C LYS A 170 -24.25 33.40 -2.56
N SER A 171 -24.04 33.08 -3.84
CA SER A 171 -25.08 32.47 -4.69
C SER A 171 -25.45 31.07 -4.22
N LEU A 172 -24.47 30.26 -3.80
CA LEU A 172 -24.69 28.91 -3.27
C LEU A 172 -25.46 28.94 -1.95
N LEU A 173 -25.11 29.86 -1.06
CA LEU A 173 -25.81 30.06 0.21
C LEU A 173 -27.27 30.46 -0.02
N TRP A 174 -27.51 31.33 -1.02
CA TRP A 174 -28.86 31.72 -1.40
C TRP A 174 -29.67 30.55 -1.97
N CYS A 175 -29.04 29.71 -2.79
CA CYS A 175 -29.63 28.47 -3.30
C CYS A 175 -29.97 27.49 -2.16
N PHE A 176 -29.05 27.27 -1.21
CA PHE A 176 -29.29 26.41 -0.06
C PHE A 176 -30.45 26.93 0.80
N MET A 177 -30.51 28.25 1.02
CA MET A 177 -31.61 28.86 1.75
C MET A 177 -32.96 28.66 1.04
N TYR A 178 -32.98 28.71 -0.30
CA TYR A 178 -34.16 28.43 -1.10
C TYR A 178 -34.58 26.96 -1.02
N MET A 179 -33.62 26.02 -1.15
CA MET A 179 -33.88 24.58 -1.04
C MET A 179 -34.36 24.19 0.36
N ALA A 180 -33.80 24.78 1.42
CA ALA A 180 -34.23 24.55 2.79
C ALA A 180 -35.66 25.07 3.04
N LYS A 181 -36.01 26.24 2.47
CA LYS A 181 -37.38 26.75 2.50
C LYS A 181 -38.35 25.82 1.77
N LEU A 182 -37.98 25.36 0.60
CA LEU A 182 -38.80 24.44 -0.20
C LEU A 182 -39.00 23.11 0.54
N ALA A 183 -37.92 22.52 1.07
CA ALA A 183 -37.99 21.30 1.87
C ALA A 183 -38.87 21.48 3.12
N GLY A 184 -38.77 22.63 3.80
CA GLY A 184 -39.62 22.95 4.95
C GLY A 184 -41.10 23.06 4.59
N GLN A 185 -41.44 23.67 3.45
CA GLN A 185 -42.82 23.70 2.98
C GLN A 185 -43.35 22.32 2.61
N VAL A 186 -42.55 21.49 1.95
CA VAL A 186 -42.91 20.10 1.66
C VAL A 186 -43.14 19.31 2.96
N LEU A 187 -42.30 19.50 3.98
CA LEU A 187 -42.45 18.83 5.27
C LEU A 187 -43.74 19.25 5.99
N LEU A 188 -44.05 20.55 5.99
CA LEU A 188 -45.27 21.08 6.62
C LEU A 188 -46.52 20.62 5.87
N CYS A 189 -46.54 20.68 4.53
CA CYS A 189 -47.64 20.16 3.73
C CYS A 189 -47.84 18.65 3.96
N GLY A 190 -46.75 17.87 3.93
CA GLY A 190 -46.79 16.44 4.22
C GLY A 190 -47.34 16.16 5.62
N SER A 191 -46.93 16.91 6.63
CA SER A 191 -47.45 16.78 8.00
C SER A 191 -48.96 17.05 8.08
N THR A 192 -49.44 18.13 7.45
CA THR A 192 -50.88 18.45 7.45
C THR A 192 -51.71 17.42 6.71
N TYR A 193 -51.17 16.81 5.65
CA TYR A 193 -51.84 15.75 4.90
C TYR A 193 -51.97 14.48 5.74
N VAL A 194 -50.88 14.07 6.41
CA VAL A 194 -50.88 12.89 7.30
C VAL A 194 -51.84 13.09 8.48
N LEU A 195 -51.83 14.27 9.12
CA LEU A 195 -52.77 14.61 10.20
C LEU A 195 -54.23 14.52 9.75
N ARG A 196 -54.53 14.91 8.50
CA ARG A 196 -55.88 14.82 7.94
C ARG A 196 -56.31 13.38 7.66
N CYS A 197 -55.40 12.54 7.14
CA CYS A 197 -55.67 11.13 6.95
C CYS A 197 -55.93 10.39 8.27
N ILE A 198 -55.17 10.71 9.33
CA ILE A 198 -55.37 10.12 10.66
C ILE A 198 -56.73 10.54 11.25
N TRP A 199 -57.15 11.79 11.03
CA TRP A 199 -58.45 12.27 11.51
C TRP A 199 -59.64 11.58 10.80
N ASP A 200 -59.50 11.28 9.52
CA ASP A 200 -60.54 10.59 8.73
C ASP A 200 -60.63 9.08 9.03
N GLU A 201 -59.62 8.46 9.66
CA GLU A 201 -59.65 7.05 10.11
C GLU A 201 -60.32 6.86 11.50
N GLU A 202 -60.43 7.92 12.31
CA GLU A 202 -61.01 7.88 13.67
C GLU A 202 -62.52 8.23 13.69
N SER A 203 -63.11 8.63 12.55
CA SER A 203 -64.54 8.99 12.38
C SER A 203 -65.34 7.88 11.70
#